data_AF-A0AAU4THE0-F1
#
_entry.id   AF-A0AAU4THE0-F1
#
_cell.length_a   1.000
_cell.length_b   1.000
_cell.length_c   1.000
_cell.angle_alpha   90.00
_cell.angle_beta   90.00
_cell.angle_gamma   90.00
#
_symmetry.space_group_name_H-M   'P 1'
#
loop_
_entity.id
_entity.type
_entity.pdbx_description
1 polymer ?
#
loop_
_entity_poly.entity_id
_entity_poly.type
_entity_poly.pdbx_seq_one_letter_code
_entity_poly.pdbx_strand_id
1 'polypeptide(L)'
;MQQPSHTHLGYLFLAAQHDTRSTDGWEGHLTAQPPLCLEHAKAAVDQCGYLVRAGAVALRARVPRLHGVIGTLYRTGADGRPEPVEFDSELARIPLPYRHRQWTPWFLASQLVRELRGVTVVDLDDLVSAA
;
A
#
# COMPACT_ATOMS: atom_id res chain seq x y z
N MET A 1 2.06 15.74 -13.44
CA MET A 1 1.62 14.78 -12.40
C MET A 1 0.67 15.50 -11.47
N GLN A 2 -0.53 14.96 -11.27
CA GLN A 2 -1.49 15.45 -10.27
C GLN A 2 -0.96 15.18 -8.86
N GLN A 3 -1.17 16.11 -7.93
CA GLN A 3 -0.80 15.88 -6.52
C GLN A 3 -1.85 15.01 -5.82
N PRO A 4 -1.45 14.17 -4.84
CA PRO A 4 -2.41 13.41 -4.05
C PRO A 4 -3.42 14.31 -3.33
N SER A 5 -4.67 13.86 -3.23
CA SER A 5 -5.70 14.60 -2.50
C SER A 5 -5.34 14.63 -1.01
N HIS A 6 -5.28 15.82 -0.43
CA HIS A 6 -4.90 16.03 0.97
C HIS A 6 -5.84 17.03 1.64
N THR A 7 -6.42 16.64 2.78
CA THR A 7 -7.30 17.48 3.61
C THR A 7 -6.85 17.40 5.07
N HIS A 8 -7.58 18.03 5.99
CA HIS A 8 -7.32 17.89 7.43
C HIS A 8 -7.46 16.45 7.96
N LEU A 9 -8.16 15.57 7.22
CA LEU A 9 -8.24 14.13 7.50
C LEU A 9 -7.06 13.34 6.90
N GLY A 10 -6.22 13.99 6.08
CA GLY A 10 -5.01 13.41 5.51
C GLY A 10 -5.12 13.02 4.03
N TYR A 11 -4.23 12.11 3.63
CA TYR A 11 -4.09 11.68 2.23
C TYR A 11 -5.11 10.61 1.86
N LEU A 12 -5.62 10.67 0.64
CA LEU A 12 -6.55 9.68 0.10
C LEU A 12 -5.82 8.41 -0.36
N PHE A 13 -6.31 7.26 0.08
CA PHE A 13 -5.91 5.91 -0.36
C PHE A 13 -7.14 5.10 -0.72
N LEU A 14 -6.93 4.02 -1.49
CA LEU A 14 -7.94 2.99 -1.74
C LEU A 14 -7.45 1.65 -1.19
N ALA A 15 -8.38 0.89 -0.64
CA ALA A 15 -8.18 -0.50 -0.23
C ALA A 15 -9.33 -1.38 -0.75
N ALA A 16 -9.13 -2.68 -0.74
CA ALA A 16 -10.13 -3.65 -1.19
C ALA A 16 -11.05 -4.06 -0.02
N GLN A 17 -12.36 -4.20 -0.24
CA GLN A 17 -13.33 -4.42 0.85
C GLN A 17 -13.24 -5.80 1.51
N HIS A 18 -12.67 -6.82 0.83
CA HIS A 18 -12.46 -8.15 1.42
C HIS A 18 -11.29 -8.22 2.41
N ASP A 19 -10.56 -7.12 2.65
CA ASP A 19 -9.82 -7.00 3.90
C ASP A 19 -10.87 -7.08 5.02
N THR A 20 -10.94 -8.21 5.72
CA THR A 20 -11.95 -8.58 6.73
C THR A 20 -11.94 -7.70 7.99
N ARG A 21 -11.43 -6.48 7.88
CA ARG A 21 -11.27 -5.49 8.94
C ARG A 21 -12.57 -4.70 9.09
N SER A 22 -13.03 -4.53 10.32
CA SER A 22 -14.09 -3.58 10.64
C SER A 22 -13.66 -2.15 10.28
N THR A 23 -14.57 -1.17 10.33
CA THR A 23 -14.23 0.25 10.14
C THR A 23 -13.15 0.74 11.13
N ASP A 24 -13.11 0.17 12.34
CA ASP A 24 -12.05 0.39 13.34
C ASP A 24 -10.74 -0.36 13.00
N GLY A 25 -10.79 -1.31 12.08
CA GLY A 25 -9.69 -2.20 11.72
C GLY A 25 -8.67 -1.59 10.75
N TRP A 26 -8.95 -0.47 10.09
CA TRP A 26 -8.02 0.11 9.11
C TRP A 26 -6.78 0.78 9.71
N GLU A 27 -6.77 1.04 11.02
CA GLU A 27 -5.61 1.58 11.71
C GLU A 27 -4.42 0.60 11.65
N GLY A 28 -3.26 1.07 11.20
CA GLY A 28 -2.09 0.20 10.99
C GLY A 28 -2.14 -0.61 9.69
N HIS A 29 -3.11 -0.36 8.80
CA HIS A 29 -3.17 -1.01 7.49
C HIS A 29 -1.88 -0.77 6.70
N LEU A 30 -1.29 -1.85 6.19
CA LEU A 30 -0.10 -1.81 5.35
C LEU A 30 -0.52 -1.77 3.89
N THR A 31 -0.05 -0.77 3.15
CA THR A 31 -0.34 -0.64 1.72
C THR A 31 0.90 -0.30 0.92
N ALA A 32 1.03 -0.97 -0.23
CA ALA A 32 1.98 -0.61 -1.28
C ALA A 32 1.37 0.37 -2.31
N GLN A 33 0.06 0.65 -2.20
CA GLN A 33 -0.62 1.57 -3.10
C GLN A 33 -0.23 3.02 -2.77
N PRO A 34 -0.02 3.87 -3.79
CA PRO A 34 0.25 5.28 -3.57
C PRO A 34 -1.00 6.01 -3.06
N PRO A 35 -0.85 7.15 -2.37
CA PRO A 35 -1.96 8.05 -2.19
C PRO A 35 -2.41 8.62 -3.54
N LEU A 36 -3.72 8.82 -3.72
CA LEU A 36 -4.33 9.19 -5.00
C LEU A 36 -4.91 10.60 -4.97
N CYS A 37 -4.98 11.25 -6.12
CA CYS A 37 -5.89 12.39 -6.32
C CYS A 37 -7.32 11.87 -6.58
N LEU A 38 -8.32 12.75 -6.53
CA LEU A 38 -9.73 12.36 -6.70
C LEU A 38 -10.00 11.73 -8.07
N GLU A 39 -9.45 12.32 -9.14
CA GLU A 39 -9.56 11.81 -10.50
C GLU A 39 -9.04 10.37 -10.62
N HIS A 40 -7.83 10.10 -10.12
CA HIS A 40 -7.23 8.77 -10.17
C HIS A 40 -7.87 7.78 -9.20
N ALA A 41 -8.44 8.26 -8.07
CA ALA A 41 -9.22 7.41 -7.19
C ALA A 41 -10.49 6.92 -7.89
N LYS A 42 -11.24 7.82 -8.55
CA LYS A 42 -12.42 7.45 -9.34
C LYS A 42 -12.06 6.47 -10.46
N ALA A 43 -11.04 6.80 -11.26
CA ALA A 43 -10.58 5.94 -12.33
C ALA A 43 -10.17 4.53 -11.82
N ALA A 44 -9.52 4.45 -10.66
CA ALA A 44 -9.14 3.17 -10.07
C ALA A 44 -10.34 2.34 -9.63
N VAL A 45 -11.37 2.93 -9.02
CA VAL A 45 -12.59 2.21 -8.65
C VAL A 45 -13.30 1.64 -9.87
N ASP A 46 -13.31 2.38 -10.98
CA ASP A 46 -14.00 1.97 -12.22
C ASP A 46 -13.21 0.95 -13.05
N GLN A 47 -11.87 1.06 -13.08
CA GLN A 47 -11.04 0.34 -14.06
C GLN A 47 -10.14 -0.73 -13.44
N CYS A 48 -9.83 -0.66 -12.14
CA CYS A 48 -9.00 -1.66 -11.50
C CYS A 48 -9.82 -2.93 -11.27
N GLY A 49 -9.65 -3.93 -12.14
CA GLY A 49 -10.40 -5.18 -12.07
C GLY A 49 -10.33 -5.89 -10.71
N TYR A 50 -9.26 -5.69 -9.93
CA TYR A 50 -9.20 -6.18 -8.57
C TYR A 50 -10.18 -5.45 -7.64
N LEU A 51 -10.17 -4.11 -7.62
CA LEU A 51 -11.08 -3.31 -6.79
C LEU A 51 -12.53 -3.47 -7.22
N VAL A 52 -12.80 -3.55 -8.53
CA VAL A 52 -14.14 -3.81 -9.07
C VAL A 52 -14.71 -5.14 -8.56
N ARG A 53 -13.90 -6.20 -8.53
CA ARG A 53 -14.34 -7.51 -8.01
C ARG A 53 -14.43 -7.56 -6.50
N ALA A 54 -13.54 -6.84 -5.82
CA ALA A 54 -13.38 -6.91 -4.37
C ALA A 54 -14.26 -5.93 -3.59
N GLY A 55 -14.81 -4.91 -4.24
CA GLY A 55 -15.26 -3.68 -3.59
C GLY A 55 -14.08 -2.78 -3.24
N ALA A 56 -14.30 -1.46 -3.32
CA ALA A 56 -13.32 -0.45 -2.97
C ALA A 56 -13.72 0.28 -1.69
N VAL A 57 -12.76 0.54 -0.82
CA VAL A 57 -12.91 1.35 0.38
C VAL A 57 -11.98 2.55 0.26
N ALA A 58 -12.54 3.76 0.32
CA ALA A 58 -11.78 4.99 0.34
C ALA A 58 -11.38 5.35 1.77
N LEU A 59 -10.10 5.67 1.95
CA LEU A 59 -9.48 5.92 3.24
C LEU A 59 -8.77 7.28 3.21
N ARG A 60 -8.99 8.10 4.23
CA ARG A 60 -8.13 9.23 4.56
C ARG A 60 -7.18 8.81 5.66
N ALA A 61 -5.87 8.99 5.46
CA ALA A 61 -4.86 8.68 6.48
C ALA A 61 -4.07 9.94 6.83
N ARG A 62 -4.14 10.37 8.10
CA ARG A 62 -3.41 11.54 8.59
C ARG A 62 -1.89 11.35 8.56
N VAL A 63 -1.41 10.15 8.87
CA VAL A 63 0.02 9.85 8.92
C VAL A 63 0.32 8.54 8.18
N PRO A 64 0.63 8.59 6.88
CA PRO A 64 1.02 7.41 6.11
C PRO A 64 2.52 7.13 6.31
N ARG A 65 2.86 6.46 7.42
CA ARG A 65 4.23 6.24 7.89
C ARG A 65 4.99 5.27 6.99
N LEU A 66 6.25 5.57 6.67
CA LEU A 66 7.13 4.60 6.00
C LEU A 66 7.31 3.36 6.87
N HIS A 67 6.98 2.19 6.32
CA HIS A 67 7.05 0.91 7.02
C HIS A 67 8.23 0.06 6.52
N GLY A 68 8.28 -0.17 5.21
CA GLY A 68 9.22 -1.11 4.62
C GLY A 68 9.05 -1.22 3.11
N VAL A 69 9.53 -2.32 2.53
CA VAL A 69 9.49 -2.57 1.08
C VAL A 69 9.10 -4.01 0.77
N ILE A 70 8.39 -4.21 -0.33
CA ILE A 70 8.22 -5.52 -0.98
C ILE A 70 9.26 -5.59 -2.11
N GLY A 71 9.77 -6.79 -2.38
CA GLY A 71 10.83 -7.00 -3.37
C GLY A 71 11.43 -8.39 -3.30
N THR A 72 12.64 -8.50 -3.80
CA THR A 72 13.36 -9.78 -3.89
C THR A 72 14.57 -9.75 -2.97
N LEU A 73 14.65 -10.73 -2.07
CA LEU A 73 15.88 -10.96 -1.30
C LEU A 73 16.88 -11.74 -2.16
N TYR A 74 18.13 -11.34 -2.10
CA TYR A 74 19.24 -12.05 -2.72
C TYR A 74 20.16 -12.67 -1.68
N ARG A 75 20.87 -13.71 -2.10
CA ARG A 75 22.00 -14.30 -1.38
C ARG A 75 23.19 -14.40 -2.33
N THR A 76 24.37 -14.65 -1.77
CA THR A 76 25.53 -15.00 -2.61
C THR A 76 25.41 -16.46 -3.03
N GLY A 77 25.52 -16.68 -4.34
CA GLY A 77 25.47 -17.98 -4.96
C GLY A 77 26.75 -18.77 -4.88
N ALA A 78 26.69 -20.02 -5.31
CA ALA A 78 27.86 -20.92 -5.30
C ALA A 78 28.98 -20.42 -6.25
N ASP A 79 28.62 -19.68 -7.30
CA ASP A 79 29.55 -19.04 -8.24
C ASP A 79 29.93 -17.60 -7.83
N GLY A 80 29.51 -17.16 -6.65
CA GLY A 80 29.74 -15.81 -6.13
C GLY A 80 28.79 -14.75 -6.69
N ARG A 81 27.83 -15.10 -7.56
CA ARG A 81 26.86 -14.15 -8.11
C ARG A 81 25.60 -14.04 -7.24
N PRO A 82 24.85 -12.92 -7.30
CA PRO A 82 23.58 -12.80 -6.59
C PRO A 82 22.54 -13.81 -7.11
N GLU A 83 22.00 -14.61 -6.21
CA GLU A 83 20.89 -15.55 -6.47
C GLU A 83 19.65 -15.09 -5.72
N PRO A 84 18.45 -15.05 -6.34
CA PRO A 84 17.23 -14.74 -5.62
C PRO A 84 16.89 -15.85 -4.61
N VAL A 85 16.44 -15.45 -3.42
CA VAL A 85 15.89 -16.37 -2.43
C VAL A 85 14.42 -16.61 -2.78
N GLU A 86 14.08 -17.87 -3.06
CA GLU A 86 12.69 -18.26 -3.27
C GLU A 86 11.95 -18.29 -1.93
N PHE A 87 10.92 -17.45 -1.83
CA PHE A 87 9.93 -17.54 -0.76
C PHE A 87 8.68 -18.22 -1.31
N ASP A 88 7.89 -18.83 -0.43
CA ASP A 88 6.52 -19.13 -0.80
C ASP A 88 5.76 -17.84 -1.18
N SER A 89 4.69 -17.98 -1.97
CA SER A 89 3.96 -16.84 -2.54
C SER A 89 3.32 -15.93 -1.49
N GLU A 90 3.09 -16.43 -0.26
CA GLU A 90 2.48 -15.65 0.81
C GLU A 90 3.54 -14.81 1.54
N LEU A 91 4.69 -15.41 1.86
CA LEU A 91 5.85 -14.72 2.45
C LEU A 91 6.42 -13.66 1.50
N ALA A 92 6.36 -13.88 0.18
CA ALA A 92 6.78 -12.90 -0.81
C ALA A 92 5.99 -11.57 -0.76
N ARG A 93 4.78 -11.57 -0.15
CA ARG A 93 3.95 -10.37 0.03
C ARG A 93 4.18 -9.66 1.35
N ILE A 94 4.92 -10.25 2.28
CA ILE A 94 5.24 -9.63 3.57
C ILE A 94 6.34 -8.58 3.35
N PRO A 95 6.09 -7.29 3.67
CA PRO A 95 7.10 -6.26 3.49
C PRO A 95 8.28 -6.47 4.44
N LEU A 96 9.51 -6.25 3.95
CA LEU A 96 10.70 -6.13 4.78
C LEU A 96 10.66 -4.77 5.50
N PRO A 97 10.51 -4.71 6.84
CA PRO A 97 10.46 -3.44 7.54
C PRO A 97 11.82 -2.76 7.49
N TYR A 98 11.86 -1.43 7.38
CA TYR A 98 13.13 -0.68 7.40
C TYR A 98 13.93 -0.85 8.71
N ARG A 99 13.28 -1.32 9.77
CA ARG A 99 13.93 -1.64 11.04
C ARG A 99 14.81 -2.90 10.96
N HIS A 100 14.61 -3.76 9.96
CA HIS A 100 15.37 -5.01 9.78
C HIS A 100 16.64 -4.79 8.95
N ARG A 101 17.61 -4.07 9.54
CA ARG A 101 18.83 -3.60 8.85
C ARG A 101 19.73 -4.70 8.29
N GLN A 102 19.69 -5.91 8.86
CA GLN A 102 20.54 -7.02 8.44
C GLN A 102 20.30 -7.47 6.99
N TRP A 103 19.05 -7.37 6.52
CA TRP A 103 18.65 -7.84 5.18
C TRP A 103 18.66 -6.73 4.13
N THR A 104 18.69 -5.46 4.54
CA THR A 104 18.58 -4.30 3.64
C THR A 104 19.63 -4.27 2.53
N PRO A 105 20.93 -4.59 2.75
CA PRO A 105 21.92 -4.60 1.68
C PRO A 105 21.68 -5.65 0.59
N TRP A 106 20.89 -6.68 0.89
CA TRP A 106 20.64 -7.83 0.03
C TRP A 106 19.25 -7.80 -0.60
N PHE A 107 18.48 -6.74 -0.37
CA PHE A 107 17.08 -6.68 -0.78
C PHE A 107 16.89 -5.70 -1.93
N LEU A 108 16.46 -6.21 -3.08
CA LEU A 108 16.09 -5.40 -4.23
C LEU A 108 14.62 -5.00 -4.09
N ALA A 109 14.38 -3.77 -3.64
CA ALA A 109 13.04 -3.24 -3.45
C ALA A 109 12.33 -2.97 -4.79
N SER A 110 11.05 -3.35 -4.89
CA SER A 110 10.18 -3.05 -6.04
C SER A 110 8.99 -2.18 -5.66
N GLN A 111 8.50 -2.26 -4.42
CA GLN A 111 7.37 -1.48 -3.95
C GLN A 111 7.60 -0.94 -2.54
N LEU A 112 7.24 0.32 -2.33
CA LEU A 112 7.31 0.99 -1.04
C LEU A 112 6.03 0.74 -0.24
N VAL A 113 6.17 0.25 0.99
CA VAL A 113 5.03 -0.01 1.89
C VAL A 113 4.93 1.04 2.97
N ARG A 114 3.71 1.54 3.16
CA ARG A 114 3.34 2.46 4.21
C ARG A 114 2.35 1.83 5.16
N GLU A 115 2.44 2.25 6.41
CA GLU A 115 1.46 1.98 7.44
C GLU A 115 0.55 3.20 7.60
N LEU A 116 -0.75 3.02 7.40
CA LEU A 116 -1.73 4.09 7.51
C LEU A 116 -2.10 4.30 8.98
N ARG A 117 -1.95 5.55 9.46
CA ARG A 117 -2.26 5.94 10.84
C ARG A 117 -3.20 7.13 10.89
N GLY A 118 -4.10 7.13 11.88
CA GLY A 118 -5.17 8.12 12.00
C GLY A 118 -6.13 8.02 10.82
N VAL A 119 -6.64 6.80 10.58
CA VAL A 119 -7.44 6.47 9.40
C VAL A 119 -8.91 6.86 9.59
N THR A 120 -9.52 7.38 8.54
CA THR A 120 -10.95 7.67 8.45
C THR A 120 -11.48 7.09 7.16
N VAL A 121 -12.48 6.21 7.25
CA VAL A 121 -13.21 5.71 6.08
C VAL A 121 -14.11 6.83 5.56
N VAL A 122 -14.10 7.06 4.25
CA VAL A 122 -14.85 8.13 3.59
C VAL A 122 -15.61 7.56 2.39
N ASP A 123 -16.71 8.20 2.02
CA ASP A 123 -17.40 7.92 0.76
C ASP A 123 -16.66 8.65 -0.38
N LEU A 124 -16.32 7.93 -1.45
CA LEU A 124 -15.59 8.51 -2.57
C LEU A 124 -16.49 9.41 -3.44
N ASP A 125 -17.77 9.07 -3.60
CA ASP A 125 -18.68 9.85 -4.43
C ASP A 125 -18.97 11.20 -3.78
N ASP A 126 -19.14 11.24 -2.45
CA ASP A 126 -19.26 12.49 -1.69
C ASP A 126 -18.02 13.38 -1.87
N LEU A 127 -16.82 12.79 -1.88
CA LEU A 127 -15.57 13.52 -2.10
C LEU A 127 -15.45 14.08 -3.52
N VAL A 128 -15.92 13.35 -4.52
CA VAL A 128 -15.88 13.78 -5.93
C VAL A 128 -16.93 14.88 -6.17
N SER A 129 -18.10 14.80 -5.55
CA SER A 129 -19.14 15.83 -5.66
C SER A 129 -18.80 17.13 -4.94
N ALA A 130 -17.93 17.09 -3.92
CA ALA A 130 -17.51 18.27 -3.14
C ALA A 130 -16.26 18.99 -3.68
N ALA A 131 -15.65 18.50 -4.76
CA ALA A 131 -14.41 19.00 -5.35
C ALA A 131 -14.65 19.90 -6.58
#